data_AF-A0A540LYV8-F1
#
_entry.id   AF-A0A540LYV8-F1
#
_cell.length_a   1.000
_cell.length_b   1.000
_cell.length_c   1.000
_cell.angle_alpha   90.00
_cell.angle_beta   90.00
_cell.angle_gamma   90.00
#
_symmetry.space_group_name_H-M   'P 1'
#
loop_
_entity.id
_entity.type
_entity.pdbx_description
1 polymer ?
#
loop_
_entity_poly.entity_id
_entity_poly.type
_entity_poly.pdbx_seq_one_letter_code
_entity_poly.pdbx_strand_id
1 'polypeptide(L)'
;MAALAHALLSVPSRCGLCRAVNPKDNYKLCILGFSRAIARYGISISSVSTRKKDGGNLTGPWALNAADALIVVHNATARTTVEIPVTCYQLIGVPEQAEKDVVVEAVIDLKSAKIDEGYTMHAIKSRKDLLMNVREKLIFEPEYAGSKKENIPPKSSLHIPWAWLPAALCLLQEVGEVKLVQDIGQAAVQHPDAKPYTHDLLLSMALAECATAKIGFEKTKVSQGFEALARAQCLLRSKKSLEKISLLSQIDKAKAICECLIASKGSDLKLEEAFSLFLLGQGSEAAIVEKLQKLDVDKNKLIQSLCKQGNLKQALQFLPHEPNPSQQTYELLLLSCTHHKSLSDGLDVHRHIVDGGWDQDPFLATKLIEMYSALDSIDNAREVFDKTRKRTIYMWNALFRALTLAGHGTELVLFLSV
;
A
#
# COMPACT_ATOMS: atom_id res chain seq x y z
N MET A 1 -35.59 19.22 14.83
CA MET A 1 -34.56 19.43 15.88
C MET A 1 -33.38 18.46 15.76
N ALA A 2 -33.59 17.13 15.73
CA ALA A 2 -32.49 16.15 15.59
C ALA A 2 -31.71 16.27 14.24
N ALA A 3 -32.42 16.55 13.13
CA ALA A 3 -31.78 16.77 11.82
C ALA A 3 -30.93 18.05 11.78
N LEU A 4 -31.33 19.10 12.50
CA LEU A 4 -30.58 20.35 12.63
C LEU A 4 -29.33 20.18 13.50
N ALA A 5 -29.40 19.36 14.55
CA ALA A 5 -28.26 19.04 15.39
C ALA A 5 -27.17 18.25 14.63
N HIS A 6 -27.57 17.31 13.77
CA HIS A 6 -26.63 16.58 12.90
C HIS A 6 -25.98 17.47 11.84
N ALA A 7 -26.71 18.42 11.26
CA ALA A 7 -26.17 19.36 10.28
C ALA A 7 -25.21 20.40 10.90
N LEU A 8 -25.33 20.69 12.20
CA LEU A 8 -24.50 21.66 12.91
C LEU A 8 -23.24 21.06 13.54
N LEU A 9 -23.22 19.76 13.84
CA LEU A 9 -22.04 19.04 14.36
C LEU A 9 -20.91 18.91 13.32
N SER A 10 -21.24 19.06 12.04
CA SER A 10 -20.32 19.06 10.90
C SER A 10 -19.81 20.46 10.51
N VAL A 11 -20.28 21.52 11.17
CA VAL A 11 -19.80 22.89 10.93
C VAL A 11 -18.56 23.17 11.78
N PRO A 12 -17.43 23.61 11.20
CA PRO A 12 -16.24 23.99 11.96
C PRO A 12 -16.54 25.08 13.01
N SER A 13 -15.81 25.09 14.13
CA SER A 13 -16.01 26.04 15.25
C SER A 13 -15.90 27.52 14.87
N ARG A 14 -15.40 27.82 13.66
CA ARG A 14 -15.36 29.15 13.05
C ARG A 14 -15.79 29.06 11.59
N CYS A 15 -17.07 29.27 11.31
CA CYS A 15 -17.57 29.46 9.95
C CYS A 15 -17.96 30.93 9.77
N GLY A 16 -17.18 31.70 9.01
CA GLY A 16 -17.45 33.12 8.75
C GLY A 16 -18.63 33.39 7.79
N LEU A 17 -19.40 32.36 7.41
CA LEU A 17 -20.43 32.40 6.36
C LEU A 17 -21.84 32.11 6.88
N CYS A 18 -22.02 31.83 8.18
CA CYS A 18 -23.35 31.65 8.76
C CYS A 18 -23.99 33.00 9.08
N ARG A 19 -25.06 33.37 8.35
CA ARG A 19 -25.92 34.52 8.67
C ARG A 19 -27.26 34.04 9.21
N ALA A 20 -27.72 34.66 10.30
CA ALA A 20 -29.10 34.55 10.73
C ALA A 20 -29.83 35.85 10.40
N VAL A 21 -31.04 35.74 9.84
CA VAL A 21 -31.93 36.88 9.60
C VAL A 21 -33.18 36.62 10.43
N ASN A 22 -33.47 37.53 11.36
CA ASN A 22 -34.76 37.51 12.06
C ASN A 22 -35.76 38.29 11.18
N PRO A 23 -36.85 37.67 10.70
CA PRO A 23 -37.81 38.35 9.85
C PRO A 23 -38.60 39.46 10.57
N LYS A 24 -38.58 39.53 11.90
CA LYS A 24 -39.30 40.56 12.69
C LYS A 24 -38.48 41.81 12.98
N ASP A 25 -37.16 41.79 12.81
CA ASP A 25 -36.29 42.95 13.05
C ASP A 25 -35.18 43.08 12.00
N ASN A 26 -34.92 44.30 11.53
CA ASN A 26 -33.95 44.66 10.48
C ASN A 26 -32.46 44.48 10.89
N TYR A 27 -32.09 43.40 11.56
CA TYR A 27 -30.71 43.07 11.93
C TYR A 27 -30.10 42.06 10.96
N LYS A 28 -28.92 42.38 10.42
CA LYS A 28 -28.02 41.39 9.80
C LYS A 28 -27.00 40.93 10.83
N LEU A 29 -27.11 39.67 11.25
CA LEU A 29 -26.23 39.04 12.22
C LEU A 29 -25.22 38.13 11.50
N CYS A 30 -23.93 38.33 11.77
CA CYS A 30 -22.87 37.41 11.39
C CYS A 30 -22.53 36.55 12.61
N ILE A 31 -22.70 35.23 12.49
CA ILE A 31 -22.44 34.28 13.58
C ILE A 31 -21.01 33.77 13.43
N LEU A 32 -20.18 33.95 14.46
CA LEU A 32 -18.75 33.60 14.44
C LEU A 32 -18.42 32.29 15.17
N GLY A 33 -19.42 31.64 15.78
CA GLY A 33 -19.28 30.31 16.38
C GLY A 33 -20.56 29.83 17.08
N PHE A 34 -20.73 28.51 17.15
CA PHE A 34 -21.79 27.86 17.92
C PHE A 34 -21.22 27.24 19.20
N SER A 35 -21.94 27.35 20.31
CA SER A 35 -21.60 26.61 21.53
C SER A 35 -22.14 25.18 21.43
N ARG A 36 -21.37 24.17 21.86
CA ARG A 36 -21.80 22.77 21.90
C ARG A 36 -22.88 22.47 22.96
N ALA A 37 -23.24 23.45 23.79
CA ALA A 37 -24.34 23.31 24.74
C ALA A 37 -25.69 23.37 24.00
N ILE A 38 -26.34 22.22 23.84
CA ILE A 38 -27.71 22.13 23.33
C ILE A 38 -28.66 22.46 24.48
N ALA A 39 -29.33 23.61 24.43
CA ALA A 39 -30.42 23.92 25.35
C ALA A 39 -31.72 23.24 24.87
N ARG A 40 -32.61 22.87 25.81
CA ARG A 40 -33.85 22.11 25.50
C ARG A 40 -34.76 22.77 24.45
N TYR A 41 -34.61 24.06 24.18
CA TYR A 41 -35.45 24.81 23.23
C TYR A 41 -34.67 25.72 22.25
N GLY A 42 -33.34 25.58 22.11
CA GLY A 42 -32.60 26.44 21.17
C GLY A 42 -31.10 26.16 21.04
N ILE A 43 -30.46 26.86 20.11
CA ILE A 43 -29.02 26.81 19.85
C ILE A 43 -28.35 28.00 20.54
N SER A 44 -27.39 27.75 21.44
CA SER A 44 -26.58 28.80 22.06
C SER A 44 -25.46 29.25 21.12
N ILE A 45 -25.41 30.54 20.83
CA ILE A 45 -24.38 31.14 19.97
C ILE A 45 -23.26 31.69 20.86
N SER A 46 -22.02 31.28 20.59
CA SER A 46 -20.86 31.64 21.43
C SER A 46 -20.34 33.05 21.14
N SER A 47 -20.50 33.54 19.90
CA SER A 47 -20.21 34.94 19.56
C SER A 47 -21.01 35.40 18.34
N VAL A 48 -21.49 36.64 18.43
CA VAL A 48 -22.32 37.30 17.42
C VAL A 48 -21.69 38.63 17.10
N SER A 49 -21.57 38.98 15.83
CA SER A 49 -21.30 40.36 15.41
C SER A 49 -22.47 40.91 14.60
N THR A 50 -22.94 42.09 14.97
CA THR A 50 -24.00 42.81 14.26
C THR A 50 -23.39 43.91 13.39
N ARG A 51 -23.88 44.10 12.18
CA ARG A 51 -23.73 45.39 11.47
C ARG A 51 -25.08 46.10 11.49
N LYS A 52 -25.25 47.07 12.40
CA LYS A 52 -26.37 48.02 12.36
C LYS A 52 -25.99 49.18 11.44
N LYS A 53 -26.98 49.77 10.74
CA LYS A 53 -26.77 51.03 10.02
C LYS A 53 -26.44 52.20 10.99
N ASP A 54 -26.79 52.06 12.27
CA ASP A 54 -26.51 53.05 13.32
C ASP A 54 -25.70 52.42 14.48
N GLY A 55 -24.38 52.50 14.39
CA GLY A 55 -23.40 52.71 15.49
C GLY A 55 -23.29 51.80 16.72
N GLY A 56 -24.17 50.81 16.97
CA GLY A 56 -24.16 50.03 18.21
C GLY A 56 -23.59 48.60 18.07
N ASN A 57 -22.60 48.25 18.89
CA ASN A 57 -22.14 46.86 19.10
C ASN A 57 -22.85 46.24 20.30
N LEU A 58 -23.48 45.08 20.12
CA LEU A 58 -24.04 44.28 21.21
C LEU A 58 -23.12 43.09 21.49
N THR A 59 -22.57 43.02 22.71
CA THR A 59 -21.75 41.89 23.18
C THR A 59 -22.48 41.17 24.31
N GLY A 60 -22.75 39.87 24.13
CA GLY A 60 -23.44 39.03 25.11
C GLY A 60 -23.84 37.66 24.53
N PRO A 61 -24.24 36.69 25.37
CA PRO A 61 -24.77 35.41 24.90
C PRO A 61 -26.20 35.57 24.36
N TRP A 62 -26.44 35.09 23.13
CA TRP A 62 -27.75 35.15 22.47
C TRP A 62 -28.36 33.75 22.34
N ALA A 63 -29.67 33.65 22.60
CA ALA A 63 -30.46 32.44 22.36
C ALA A 63 -31.42 32.69 21.19
N LEU A 64 -31.31 31.88 20.14
CA LEU A 64 -32.20 31.96 18.97
C LEU A 64 -33.27 30.88 19.09
N ASN A 65 -34.53 31.30 19.16
CA ASN A 65 -35.68 30.40 19.21
C ASN A 65 -35.92 29.81 17.80
N ALA A 66 -35.92 28.48 17.70
CA ALA A 66 -35.95 27.77 16.42
C ALA A 66 -37.26 27.95 15.62
N ALA A 67 -38.33 28.45 16.24
CA ALA A 67 -39.64 28.62 15.61
C ALA A 67 -39.75 29.87 14.71
N ASP A 68 -38.92 30.90 14.93
CA ASP A 68 -39.07 32.21 14.27
C ASP A 68 -37.87 32.60 13.38
N ALA A 69 -36.85 31.74 13.23
CA ALA A 69 -35.64 32.06 12.49
C ALA A 69 -35.41 31.14 11.28
N LEU A 70 -35.55 31.71 10.08
CA LEU A 70 -35.08 31.09 8.85
C LEU A 70 -33.54 31.16 8.81
N ILE A 71 -32.87 30.06 9.12
CA ILE A 71 -31.44 29.91 8.85
C ILE A 71 -31.30 29.74 7.33
N VAL A 72 -31.10 30.85 6.62
CA VAL A 72 -30.74 30.83 5.20
C VAL A 72 -29.25 30.47 5.12
N VAL A 73 -28.95 29.18 5.09
CA VAL A 73 -27.65 28.70 4.63
C VAL A 73 -27.56 29.08 3.16
N HIS A 74 -26.84 30.16 2.85
CA HIS A 74 -26.37 30.36 1.50
C HIS A 74 -25.39 29.21 1.25
N ASN A 75 -25.88 28.15 0.59
CA ASN A 75 -25.03 27.20 -0.10
C ASN A 75 -24.29 27.98 -1.20
N ALA A 76 -23.21 28.65 -0.81
CA ALA A 76 -22.14 28.93 -1.74
C ALA A 76 -21.69 27.55 -2.24
N THR A 77 -22.01 27.27 -3.49
CA THR A 77 -21.68 26.04 -4.20
C THR A 77 -20.16 25.88 -4.26
N ALA A 78 -19.59 25.28 -3.21
CA ALA A 78 -18.34 24.57 -3.34
C ALA A 78 -18.59 23.46 -4.38
N ARG A 79 -17.75 23.38 -5.42
CA ARG A 79 -17.84 22.32 -6.43
C ARG A 79 -17.47 20.99 -5.76
N THR A 80 -18.45 20.34 -5.13
CA THR A 80 -18.30 19.03 -4.46
C THR A 80 -18.25 17.86 -5.45
N THR A 81 -18.41 18.14 -6.74
CA THR A 81 -18.41 17.18 -7.83
C THR A 81 -17.15 17.29 -8.67
N VAL A 82 -16.66 16.14 -9.12
CA VAL A 82 -15.57 15.98 -10.07
C VAL A 82 -16.14 15.45 -11.38
N GLU A 83 -15.65 15.97 -12.49
CA GLU A 83 -15.93 15.43 -13.82
C GLU A 83 -14.84 14.43 -14.17
N ILE A 84 -15.23 13.22 -14.55
CA ILE A 84 -14.32 12.19 -15.04
C ILE A 84 -14.64 11.85 -16.50
N PRO A 85 -13.62 11.73 -17.38
CA PRO A 85 -13.80 11.50 -18.81
C PRO A 85 -14.06 10.02 -19.10
N VAL A 86 -15.15 9.48 -18.55
CA VAL A 86 -15.57 8.08 -18.73
C VAL A 86 -17.06 8.00 -19.04
N THR A 87 -17.42 7.04 -19.90
CA THR A 87 -18.84 6.70 -20.10
C THR A 87 -19.33 5.80 -18.97
N CYS A 88 -20.64 5.80 -18.75
CA CYS A 88 -21.30 4.86 -17.85
C CYS A 88 -21.04 3.38 -18.24
N TYR A 89 -20.90 3.10 -19.54
CA TYR A 89 -20.62 1.75 -20.05
C TYR A 89 -19.19 1.29 -19.71
N GLN A 90 -18.19 2.17 -19.88
CA GLN A 90 -16.80 1.88 -19.50
C GLN A 90 -16.68 1.58 -18.01
N LEU A 91 -17.43 2.29 -17.16
CA LEU A 91 -17.37 2.11 -15.70
C LEU A 91 -17.87 0.73 -15.24
N ILE A 92 -18.69 0.07 -16.05
CA ILE A 92 -19.21 -1.29 -15.78
C ILE A 92 -18.63 -2.35 -16.72
N GLY A 93 -17.71 -1.98 -17.61
CA GLY A 93 -17.00 -2.92 -18.47
C GLY A 93 -17.84 -3.56 -19.58
N VAL A 94 -18.91 -2.89 -20.04
CA VAL A 94 -19.77 -3.39 -21.12
C VAL A 94 -19.61 -2.56 -22.40
N PRO A 95 -19.87 -3.11 -23.59
CA PRO A 95 -19.78 -2.34 -24.83
C PRO A 95 -20.79 -1.19 -24.84
N GLU A 96 -20.46 -0.12 -25.57
CA GLU A 96 -21.35 1.03 -25.70
C GLU A 96 -22.71 0.60 -26.28
N GLN A 97 -23.77 1.14 -25.69
CA GLN A 97 -25.14 0.88 -26.11
C GLN A 97 -25.49 -0.62 -26.05
N ALA A 98 -24.98 -1.32 -25.04
CA ALA A 98 -25.40 -2.67 -24.67
C ALA A 98 -26.90 -2.71 -24.31
N GLU A 99 -27.52 -3.89 -24.43
CA GLU A 99 -28.91 -4.08 -24.05
C GLU A 99 -29.11 -3.95 -22.53
N LYS A 100 -30.33 -3.61 -22.10
CA LYS A 100 -30.62 -3.26 -20.70
C LYS A 100 -30.41 -4.44 -19.75
N ASP A 101 -30.66 -5.66 -20.21
CA ASP A 101 -30.39 -6.91 -19.50
C ASP A 101 -28.89 -7.11 -19.26
N VAL A 102 -28.05 -6.91 -20.28
CA VAL A 102 -26.59 -6.98 -20.17
C VAL A 102 -26.05 -5.97 -19.15
N VAL A 103 -26.60 -4.74 -19.16
CA VAL A 103 -26.24 -3.71 -18.16
C VAL A 103 -26.62 -4.15 -16.74
N VAL A 104 -27.80 -4.76 -16.57
CA VAL A 104 -28.26 -5.22 -15.26
C VAL A 104 -27.42 -6.39 -14.76
N GLU A 105 -27.09 -7.33 -15.64
CA GLU A 105 -26.25 -8.50 -15.33
C GLU A 105 -24.84 -8.05 -14.89
N ALA A 106 -24.17 -7.19 -15.67
CA ALA A 106 -22.85 -6.67 -15.32
C ALA A 106 -22.83 -5.95 -13.96
N VAL A 107 -23.87 -5.17 -13.64
CA VAL A 107 -23.99 -4.50 -12.35
C VAL A 107 -24.20 -5.48 -11.20
N ILE A 108 -24.93 -6.57 -11.43
CA ILE A 108 -25.12 -7.63 -10.42
C ILE A 108 -23.79 -8.35 -10.16
N ASP A 109 -23.06 -8.70 -11.22
CA ASP A 109 -21.76 -9.36 -11.12
C ASP A 109 -20.76 -8.52 -10.34
N LEU A 110 -20.60 -7.24 -10.73
CA LEU A 110 -19.73 -6.29 -10.01
C LEU A 110 -20.16 -6.07 -8.57
N LYS A 111 -21.47 -6.09 -8.28
CA LYS A 111 -21.96 -5.96 -6.90
C LYS A 111 -21.61 -7.18 -6.04
N SER A 112 -21.55 -8.36 -6.64
CA SER A 112 -21.23 -9.63 -5.98
C SER A 112 -19.73 -9.91 -5.86
N ALA A 113 -18.91 -9.22 -6.65
CA ALA A 113 -17.46 -9.38 -6.65
C ALA A 113 -16.83 -9.07 -5.29
N LYS A 114 -15.81 -9.86 -4.93
CA LYS A 114 -14.98 -9.60 -3.75
C LYS A 114 -14.09 -8.39 -4.05
N ILE A 115 -14.09 -7.43 -3.13
CA ILE A 115 -13.23 -6.25 -3.22
C ILE A 115 -11.89 -6.59 -2.57
N ASP A 116 -10.80 -6.17 -3.21
CA ASP A 116 -9.44 -6.38 -2.70
C ASP A 116 -9.24 -5.75 -1.31
N GLU A 117 -8.41 -6.41 -0.50
CA GLU A 117 -8.11 -5.97 0.86
C GLU A 117 -7.41 -4.60 0.88
N GLY A 118 -7.88 -3.70 1.74
CA GLY A 118 -7.22 -2.41 2.00
C GLY A 118 -8.09 -1.18 1.77
N TYR A 119 -9.18 -1.30 1.00
CA TYR A 119 -10.11 -0.18 0.82
C TYR A 119 -10.81 0.21 2.11
N THR A 120 -11.07 1.51 2.27
CA THR A 120 -11.87 2.01 3.39
C THR A 120 -13.33 1.59 3.25
N MET A 121 -14.02 1.42 4.38
CA MET A 121 -15.46 1.13 4.41
C MET A 121 -16.29 2.18 3.66
N HIS A 122 -15.81 3.42 3.61
CA HIS A 122 -16.45 4.49 2.86
C HIS A 122 -16.35 4.24 1.35
N ALA A 123 -15.18 3.89 0.83
CA ALA A 123 -15.00 3.55 -0.58
C ALA A 123 -15.87 2.35 -0.99
N ILE A 124 -15.94 1.30 -0.16
CA ILE A 124 -16.79 0.12 -0.39
C ILE A 124 -18.27 0.48 -0.47
N LYS A 125 -18.74 1.39 0.41
CA LYS A 125 -20.12 1.87 0.37
C LYS A 125 -20.39 2.71 -0.88
N SER A 126 -19.52 3.69 -1.16
CA SER A 126 -19.61 4.53 -2.36
C SER A 126 -19.62 3.71 -3.65
N ARG A 127 -18.91 2.57 -3.70
CA ARG A 127 -18.93 1.65 -4.85
C ARG A 127 -20.30 1.08 -5.12
N LYS A 128 -21.03 0.65 -4.09
CA LYS A 128 -22.40 0.15 -4.23
C LYS A 128 -23.36 1.25 -4.67
N ASP A 129 -23.21 2.45 -4.09
CA ASP A 129 -24.04 3.60 -4.44
C ASP A 129 -23.81 4.05 -5.90
N LEU A 130 -22.55 4.08 -6.33
CA LEU A 130 -22.16 4.43 -7.70
C LEU A 130 -22.67 3.43 -8.73
N LEU A 131 -22.56 2.12 -8.48
CA LEU A 131 -23.10 1.08 -9.36
C LEU A 131 -24.61 1.23 -9.59
N MET A 132 -25.35 1.50 -8.52
CA MET A 132 -26.80 1.73 -8.61
C MET A 132 -27.11 3.02 -9.39
N ASN A 133 -26.35 4.09 -9.15
CA ASN A 133 -26.53 5.35 -9.88
C ASN A 133 -26.25 5.20 -11.38
N VAL A 134 -25.17 4.51 -11.76
CA VAL A 134 -24.82 4.25 -13.16
C VAL A 134 -25.89 3.40 -13.86
N ARG A 135 -26.38 2.36 -13.18
CA ARG A 135 -27.49 1.54 -13.67
C ARG A 135 -28.73 2.39 -13.95
N GLU A 136 -29.13 3.25 -13.00
CA GLU A 136 -30.27 4.14 -13.18
C GLU A 136 -30.07 5.10 -14.35
N LYS A 137 -28.87 5.69 -14.48
CA LYS A 137 -28.52 6.56 -15.61
C LYS A 137 -28.64 5.87 -16.96
N LEU A 138 -28.12 4.65 -17.08
CA LEU A 138 -28.20 3.89 -18.35
C LEU A 138 -29.63 3.43 -18.68
N ILE A 139 -30.47 3.17 -17.68
CA ILE A 139 -31.85 2.67 -17.90
C ILE A 139 -32.83 3.80 -18.21
N PHE A 140 -32.68 4.95 -17.53
CA PHE A 140 -33.69 6.02 -17.49
C PHE A 140 -33.22 7.34 -18.12
N GLU A 141 -31.93 7.61 -18.24
CA GLU A 141 -31.40 8.87 -18.78
C GLU A 141 -30.79 8.65 -20.18
N PRO A 142 -31.52 9.00 -21.27
CA PRO A 142 -31.08 8.70 -22.64
C PRO A 142 -29.78 9.42 -23.04
N GLU A 143 -29.43 10.51 -22.37
CA GLU A 143 -28.15 11.20 -22.58
C GLU A 143 -26.94 10.34 -22.22
N TYR A 144 -27.03 9.49 -21.18
CA TYR A 144 -25.95 8.60 -20.79
C TYR A 144 -25.97 7.29 -21.59
N ALA A 145 -27.16 6.82 -21.98
CA ALA A 145 -27.30 5.58 -22.74
C ALA A 145 -26.95 5.74 -24.22
N GLY A 146 -27.20 6.91 -24.81
CA GLY A 146 -27.13 7.12 -26.26
C GLY A 146 -28.27 6.40 -27.01
N SER A 147 -28.27 6.53 -28.35
CA SER A 147 -29.25 5.87 -29.21
C SER A 147 -28.59 5.36 -30.50
N LYS A 148 -28.61 4.03 -30.70
CA LYS A 148 -28.21 3.39 -31.98
C LYS A 148 -29.09 3.81 -33.14
N LYS A 149 -30.39 3.99 -32.89
CA LYS A 149 -31.38 4.32 -33.93
C LYS A 149 -31.20 5.75 -34.46
N GLU A 150 -30.78 6.66 -33.58
CA GLU A 150 -30.65 8.09 -33.88
C GLU A 150 -29.19 8.53 -34.09
N ASN A 151 -28.23 7.58 -34.11
CA ASN A 151 -26.78 7.84 -34.17
C ASN A 151 -26.29 8.82 -33.09
N ILE A 152 -26.88 8.77 -31.90
CA ILE A 152 -26.49 9.60 -30.76
C ILE A 152 -25.51 8.80 -29.90
N PRO A 153 -24.25 9.23 -29.77
CA PRO A 153 -23.29 8.56 -28.90
C PRO A 153 -23.65 8.77 -27.42
N PRO A 154 -23.28 7.84 -26.53
CA PRO A 154 -23.45 8.04 -25.10
C PRO A 154 -22.57 9.18 -24.58
N LYS A 155 -23.00 9.81 -23.49
CA LYS A 155 -22.23 10.88 -22.84
C LYS A 155 -20.85 10.37 -22.37
N SER A 156 -19.81 11.08 -22.79
CA SER A 156 -18.40 10.75 -22.57
C SER A 156 -17.82 11.25 -21.24
N SER A 157 -18.58 12.04 -20.47
CA SER A 157 -18.17 12.51 -19.14
C SER A 157 -19.24 12.27 -18.08
N LEU A 158 -18.76 11.88 -16.90
CA LEU A 158 -19.59 11.60 -15.74
C LEU A 158 -19.24 12.56 -14.60
N HIS A 159 -20.25 13.25 -14.08
CA HIS A 159 -20.11 14.07 -12.88
C HIS A 159 -20.48 13.26 -11.64
N ILE A 160 -19.52 13.10 -10.73
CA ILE A 160 -19.72 12.38 -9.46
C ILE A 160 -19.24 13.22 -8.29
N PRO A 161 -19.73 13.00 -7.07
CA PRO A 161 -19.12 13.56 -5.86
C PRO A 161 -17.66 13.09 -5.70
N TRP A 162 -16.79 13.94 -5.15
CA TRP A 162 -15.40 13.51 -4.80
C TRP A 162 -15.36 12.26 -3.92
N ALA A 163 -16.38 12.09 -3.07
CA ALA A 163 -16.60 10.91 -2.22
C ALA A 163 -16.76 9.59 -2.99
N TRP A 164 -17.15 9.65 -4.26
CA TRP A 164 -17.38 8.49 -5.14
C TRP A 164 -16.21 8.25 -6.08
N LEU A 165 -15.23 9.15 -6.14
CA LEU A 165 -14.11 9.00 -7.05
C LEU A 165 -13.26 7.74 -6.80
N PRO A 166 -12.93 7.36 -5.54
CA PRO A 166 -12.20 6.11 -5.31
C PRO A 166 -12.98 4.87 -5.75
N ALA A 167 -14.30 4.92 -5.60
CA ALA A 167 -15.20 3.87 -6.07
C ALA A 167 -15.20 3.77 -7.60
N ALA A 168 -15.20 4.90 -8.31
CA ALA A 168 -15.07 4.92 -9.76
C ALA A 168 -13.74 4.32 -10.22
N LEU A 169 -12.63 4.67 -9.58
CA LEU A 169 -11.31 4.09 -9.89
C LEU A 169 -11.23 2.59 -9.59
N CYS A 170 -11.85 2.14 -8.49
CA CYS A 170 -11.93 0.73 -8.14
C CYS A 170 -12.70 -0.06 -9.22
N LEU A 171 -13.85 0.44 -9.67
CA LEU A 171 -14.62 -0.20 -10.74
C LEU A 171 -13.85 -0.23 -12.07
N LEU A 172 -13.22 0.89 -12.45
CA LEU A 172 -12.37 0.95 -13.65
C LEU A 172 -11.19 -0.04 -13.57
N GLN A 173 -10.62 -0.25 -12.38
CA GLN A 173 -9.57 -1.24 -12.17
C GLN A 173 -10.10 -2.68 -12.32
N GLU A 174 -11.28 -2.98 -11.77
CA GLU A 174 -11.92 -4.32 -11.87
C GLU A 174 -12.27 -4.70 -13.32
N VAL A 175 -12.74 -3.73 -14.13
CA VAL A 175 -13.09 -3.96 -15.54
C VAL A 175 -11.86 -3.94 -16.46
N GLY A 176 -10.68 -3.64 -15.94
CA GLY A 176 -9.42 -3.67 -16.69
C GLY A 176 -9.05 -2.37 -17.42
N GLU A 177 -9.74 -1.26 -17.14
CA GLU A 177 -9.47 0.08 -17.70
C GLU A 177 -8.29 0.78 -16.99
N VAL A 178 -7.17 0.08 -16.92
CA VAL A 178 -5.98 0.45 -16.14
C VAL A 178 -5.43 1.82 -16.50
N LYS A 179 -5.44 2.18 -17.78
CA LYS A 179 -4.93 3.49 -18.26
C LYS A 179 -5.78 4.64 -17.74
N LEU A 180 -7.11 4.50 -17.78
CA LEU A 180 -8.04 5.50 -17.24
C LEU A 180 -7.87 5.65 -15.73
N VAL A 181 -7.63 4.55 -15.01
CA VAL A 181 -7.35 4.61 -13.57
C VAL A 181 -6.14 5.47 -13.25
N GLN A 182 -5.04 5.32 -14.00
CA GLN A 182 -3.83 6.11 -13.80
C GLN A 182 -4.04 7.58 -14.18
N ASP A 183 -4.63 7.86 -15.33
CA ASP A 183 -4.83 9.22 -15.83
C ASP A 183 -5.74 10.03 -14.88
N ILE A 184 -6.86 9.44 -14.46
CA ILE A 184 -7.80 10.08 -13.53
C ILE A 184 -7.20 10.15 -12.12
N GLY A 185 -6.57 9.08 -11.64
CA GLY A 185 -5.95 9.03 -10.32
C GLY A 185 -4.85 10.05 -10.14
N GLN A 186 -3.95 10.17 -11.13
CA GLN A 186 -2.84 11.12 -11.10
C GLN A 186 -3.34 12.57 -11.12
N ALA A 187 -4.37 12.88 -11.92
CA ALA A 187 -5.01 14.20 -11.92
C ALA A 187 -5.70 14.50 -10.58
N ALA A 188 -6.38 13.49 -10.01
CA ALA A 188 -7.13 13.62 -8.77
C ALA A 188 -6.24 13.87 -7.55
N VAL A 189 -5.12 13.16 -7.41
CA VAL A 189 -4.22 13.28 -6.25
C VAL A 189 -3.63 14.70 -6.10
N GLN A 190 -3.52 15.46 -7.21
CA GLN A 190 -3.08 16.86 -7.19
C GLN A 190 -4.18 17.83 -6.72
N HIS A 191 -5.44 17.40 -6.66
CA HIS A 191 -6.55 18.26 -6.32
C HIS A 191 -6.74 18.39 -4.79
N PRO A 192 -6.97 19.60 -4.25
CA PRO A 192 -7.15 19.80 -2.80
C PRO A 192 -8.30 18.97 -2.20
N ASP A 193 -9.40 18.83 -2.92
CA ASP A 193 -10.59 18.09 -2.45
C ASP A 193 -10.40 16.56 -2.45
N ALA A 194 -9.35 16.04 -3.08
CA ALA A 194 -9.02 14.62 -3.08
C ALA A 194 -8.27 14.17 -1.81
N LYS A 195 -7.75 15.11 -1.00
CA LYS A 195 -6.96 14.82 0.22
C LYS A 195 -7.62 13.82 1.18
N PRO A 196 -8.94 13.87 1.44
CA PRO A 196 -9.59 12.89 2.32
C PRO A 196 -9.57 11.46 1.75
N TYR A 197 -9.52 11.34 0.42
CA TYR A 197 -9.69 10.09 -0.32
C TYR A 197 -8.38 9.52 -0.86
N THR A 198 -7.24 10.21 -0.66
CA THR A 198 -5.94 9.82 -1.20
C THR A 198 -5.51 8.40 -0.84
N HIS A 199 -5.97 7.85 0.29
CA HIS A 199 -5.68 6.45 0.64
C HIS A 199 -6.24 5.49 -0.42
N ASP A 200 -7.54 5.57 -0.69
CA ASP A 200 -8.22 4.68 -1.62
C ASP A 200 -7.84 4.99 -3.08
N LEU A 201 -7.58 6.26 -3.41
CA LEU A 201 -7.10 6.64 -4.75
C LEU A 201 -5.75 5.99 -5.06
N LEU A 202 -4.78 6.08 -4.14
CA LEU A 202 -3.47 5.47 -4.32
C LEU A 202 -3.54 3.94 -4.34
N LEU A 203 -4.44 3.34 -3.55
CA LEU A 203 -4.67 1.90 -3.58
C LEU A 203 -5.20 1.45 -4.95
N SER A 204 -6.22 2.12 -5.50
CA SER A 204 -6.73 1.82 -6.86
C SER A 204 -5.64 1.96 -7.92
N MET A 205 -4.82 3.01 -7.85
CA MET A 205 -3.69 3.19 -8.77
C MET A 205 -2.63 2.08 -8.60
N ALA A 206 -2.32 1.66 -7.38
CA ALA A 206 -1.36 0.58 -7.14
C ALA A 206 -1.86 -0.77 -7.68
N LEU A 207 -3.14 -1.10 -7.46
CA LEU A 207 -3.77 -2.31 -8.01
C LEU A 207 -3.78 -2.31 -9.54
N ALA A 208 -4.03 -1.14 -10.15
CA ALA A 208 -3.96 -0.96 -11.59
C ALA A 208 -2.52 -1.13 -12.15
N GLU A 209 -1.49 -0.68 -11.42
CA GLU A 209 -0.09 -1.00 -11.77
C GLU A 209 0.23 -2.49 -11.61
N CYS A 210 -0.31 -3.17 -10.59
CA CYS A 210 -0.18 -4.64 -10.46
C CYS A 210 -0.83 -5.37 -11.65
N ALA A 211 -1.98 -4.90 -12.14
CA ALA A 211 -2.61 -5.43 -13.34
C ALA A 211 -1.76 -5.17 -14.60
N THR A 212 -1.16 -3.97 -14.73
CA THR A 212 -0.19 -3.68 -15.80
C THR A 212 1.00 -4.63 -15.74
N ALA A 213 1.52 -4.87 -14.53
CA ALA A 213 2.63 -5.77 -14.33
C ALA A 213 2.30 -7.18 -14.82
N LYS A 214 1.13 -7.70 -14.42
CA LYS A 214 0.61 -8.99 -14.87
C LYS A 214 0.57 -9.10 -16.40
N ILE A 215 -0.06 -8.14 -17.08
CA ILE A 215 -0.12 -8.09 -18.55
C ILE A 215 1.28 -8.03 -19.18
N GLY A 216 2.20 -7.28 -18.55
CA GLY A 216 3.60 -7.18 -18.99
C GLY A 216 4.31 -8.54 -18.95
N PHE A 217 4.14 -9.29 -17.86
CA PHE A 217 4.73 -10.63 -17.72
C PHE A 217 4.10 -11.66 -18.65
N GLU A 218 2.77 -11.67 -18.81
CA GLU A 218 2.06 -12.54 -19.77
C GLU A 218 2.53 -12.31 -21.22
N LYS A 219 2.85 -11.06 -21.57
CA LYS A 219 3.34 -10.70 -22.91
C LYS A 219 4.85 -10.81 -23.06
N THR A 220 5.53 -11.49 -22.14
CA THR A 220 7.00 -11.64 -22.05
C THR A 220 7.77 -10.31 -22.05
N LYS A 221 7.11 -9.20 -21.74
CA LYS A 221 7.71 -7.86 -21.59
C LYS A 221 8.12 -7.64 -20.15
N VAL A 222 9.11 -8.41 -19.72
CA VAL A 222 9.59 -8.46 -18.33
C VAL A 222 9.96 -7.07 -17.80
N SER A 223 10.66 -6.25 -18.59
CA SER A 223 11.05 -4.89 -18.19
C SER A 223 9.85 -4.00 -17.83
N GLN A 224 8.77 -4.06 -18.63
CA GLN A 224 7.54 -3.32 -18.37
C GLN A 224 6.83 -3.84 -17.11
N GLY A 225 6.87 -5.15 -16.87
CA GLY A 225 6.33 -5.76 -15.67
C GLY A 225 7.00 -5.25 -14.40
N PHE A 226 8.33 -5.23 -14.39
CA PHE A 226 9.11 -4.70 -13.26
C PHE A 226 8.94 -3.20 -13.04
N GLU A 227 8.89 -2.42 -14.12
CA GLU A 227 8.65 -0.98 -14.03
C GLU A 227 7.29 -0.69 -13.37
N ALA A 228 6.25 -1.42 -13.78
CA ALA A 228 4.92 -1.31 -13.19
C ALA A 228 4.92 -1.71 -11.70
N LEU A 229 5.60 -2.80 -11.31
CA LEU A 229 5.74 -3.16 -9.90
C LEU A 229 6.48 -2.08 -9.08
N ALA A 230 7.53 -1.48 -9.64
CA ALA A 230 8.23 -0.38 -8.98
C ALA A 230 7.33 0.84 -8.78
N ARG A 231 6.47 1.17 -9.75
CA ARG A 231 5.45 2.23 -9.61
C ARG A 231 4.42 1.87 -8.55
N ALA A 232 3.91 0.65 -8.53
CA ALA A 232 2.99 0.17 -7.48
C ALA A 232 3.61 0.30 -6.07
N GLN A 233 4.87 -0.13 -5.89
CA GLN A 233 5.62 0.01 -4.64
C GLN A 233 5.74 1.48 -4.22
N CYS A 234 6.06 2.37 -5.15
CA CYS A 234 6.20 3.80 -4.89
C CYS A 234 4.87 4.40 -4.37
N LEU A 235 3.75 4.06 -5.01
CA LEU A 235 2.42 4.51 -4.60
C LEU A 235 2.06 4.03 -3.18
N LEU A 236 2.30 2.75 -2.88
CA LEU A 236 2.00 2.18 -1.55
C LEU A 236 2.90 2.75 -0.45
N ARG A 237 4.18 2.98 -0.72
CA ARG A 237 5.13 3.56 0.25
C ARG A 237 4.96 5.07 0.44
N SER A 238 4.20 5.75 -0.42
CA SER A 238 3.95 7.18 -0.28
C SER A 238 3.09 7.54 0.94
N LYS A 239 2.40 6.56 1.55
CA LYS A 239 1.49 6.79 2.68
C LYS A 239 1.60 5.69 3.73
N LYS A 240 1.89 6.07 4.98
CA LYS A 240 2.03 5.15 6.13
C LYS A 240 0.84 4.20 6.35
N SER A 241 -0.37 4.62 6.00
CA SER A 241 -1.56 3.77 6.10
C SER A 241 -1.54 2.57 5.15
N LEU A 242 -0.83 2.68 4.03
CA LEU A 242 -0.73 1.65 2.99
C LEU A 242 0.49 0.71 3.21
N GLU A 243 1.49 1.15 3.98
CA GLU A 243 2.69 0.34 4.29
C GLU A 243 2.38 -0.98 5.01
N LYS A 244 1.26 -1.03 5.75
CA LYS A 244 0.86 -2.20 6.54
C LYS A 244 -0.04 -3.19 5.78
N ILE A 245 -0.36 -2.90 4.52
CA ILE A 245 -1.25 -3.78 3.74
C ILE A 245 -0.45 -4.98 3.24
N SER A 246 -1.05 -6.16 3.35
CA SER A 246 -0.58 -7.45 2.80
C SER A 246 -0.02 -7.31 1.37
N LEU A 247 -0.67 -6.49 0.54
CA LEU A 247 -0.27 -6.24 -0.86
C LEU A 247 1.18 -5.76 -1.00
N LEU A 248 1.67 -4.87 -0.14
CA LEU A 248 3.04 -4.37 -0.24
C LEU A 248 4.05 -5.50 0.03
N SER A 249 3.78 -6.33 1.05
CA SER A 249 4.62 -7.50 1.35
C SER A 249 4.59 -8.51 0.21
N GLN A 250 3.45 -8.72 -0.42
CA GLN A 250 3.33 -9.58 -1.60
C GLN A 250 4.16 -9.02 -2.77
N ILE A 251 4.05 -7.73 -3.08
CA ILE A 251 4.82 -7.13 -4.18
C ILE A 251 6.34 -7.24 -3.91
N ASP A 252 6.78 -6.99 -2.68
CA ASP A 252 8.19 -7.11 -2.30
C ASP A 252 8.70 -8.56 -2.48
N LYS A 253 7.91 -9.56 -2.07
CA LYS A 253 8.20 -10.99 -2.30
C LYS A 253 8.22 -11.33 -3.79
N ALA A 254 7.24 -10.88 -4.56
CA ALA A 254 7.13 -11.15 -5.99
C ALA A 254 8.33 -10.59 -6.75
N LYS A 255 8.75 -9.36 -6.43
CA LYS A 255 9.92 -8.73 -7.03
C LYS A 255 11.21 -9.52 -6.73
N ALA A 256 11.40 -9.96 -5.49
CA ALA A 256 12.56 -10.76 -5.11
C ALA A 256 12.62 -12.09 -5.88
N ILE A 257 11.48 -12.79 -6.02
CA ILE A 257 11.38 -14.02 -6.82
C ILE A 257 11.75 -13.74 -8.29
N CYS A 258 11.16 -12.71 -8.89
CA CYS A 258 11.41 -12.38 -10.29
C CYS A 258 12.87 -11.96 -10.56
N GLU A 259 13.50 -11.21 -9.66
CA GLU A 259 14.94 -10.87 -9.74
C GLU A 259 15.81 -12.13 -9.73
N CYS A 260 15.44 -13.13 -8.93
CA CYS A 260 16.15 -14.41 -8.87
C CYS A 260 15.96 -15.25 -10.14
N LEU A 261 14.76 -15.24 -10.72
CA LEU A 261 14.47 -15.92 -12.00
C LEU A 261 15.23 -15.29 -13.18
N ILE A 262 15.36 -13.96 -13.22
CA ILE A 262 16.19 -13.31 -14.25
C ILE A 262 17.66 -13.71 -14.09
N ALA A 263 18.16 -13.77 -12.85
CA ALA A 263 19.55 -14.12 -12.57
C ALA A 263 19.91 -15.59 -12.90
N SER A 264 18.93 -16.47 -13.10
CA SER A 264 19.14 -17.90 -13.38
C SER A 264 19.26 -18.25 -14.87
N LYS A 265 19.19 -17.29 -15.81
CA LYS A 265 19.22 -17.54 -17.28
C LYS A 265 18.14 -18.53 -17.78
N GLY A 266 17.13 -18.84 -16.97
CA GLY A 266 16.06 -19.79 -17.32
C GLY A 266 14.87 -19.09 -17.99
N SER A 267 14.71 -19.35 -19.28
CA SER A 267 13.54 -19.11 -20.15
C SER A 267 12.28 -18.43 -19.57
N ASP A 268 11.85 -17.38 -20.27
CA ASP A 268 10.69 -16.50 -20.01
C ASP A 268 9.37 -17.21 -19.61
N LEU A 269 9.15 -18.47 -20.00
CA LEU A 269 7.93 -19.22 -19.68
C LEU A 269 7.78 -19.59 -18.18
N LYS A 270 8.89 -19.65 -17.42
CA LYS A 270 8.85 -19.99 -15.99
C LYS A 270 8.46 -18.82 -15.08
N LEU A 271 8.56 -17.59 -15.59
CA LEU A 271 8.17 -16.35 -14.89
C LEU A 271 6.64 -16.18 -14.88
N GLU A 272 5.97 -16.58 -15.97
CA GLU A 272 4.52 -16.44 -16.18
C GLU A 272 3.69 -17.28 -15.19
N GLU A 273 4.04 -18.56 -14.99
CA GLU A 273 3.34 -19.46 -14.06
C GLU A 273 3.57 -19.11 -12.59
N ALA A 274 4.82 -18.79 -12.21
CA ALA A 274 5.17 -18.46 -10.83
C ALA A 274 4.52 -17.15 -10.38
N PHE A 275 4.41 -16.17 -11.28
CA PHE A 275 3.83 -14.86 -10.98
C PHE A 275 2.29 -14.88 -10.96
N SER A 276 1.66 -15.62 -11.89
CA SER A 276 0.20 -15.78 -11.94
C SER A 276 -0.37 -16.49 -10.71
N LEU A 277 0.34 -17.50 -10.19
CA LEU A 277 -0.07 -18.19 -8.96
C LEU A 277 0.09 -17.31 -7.70
N PHE A 278 1.11 -16.45 -7.67
CA PHE A 278 1.46 -15.67 -6.49
C PHE A 278 0.58 -14.42 -6.29
N LEU A 279 0.27 -13.66 -7.36
CA LEU A 279 -0.55 -12.44 -7.23
C LEU A 279 -2.06 -12.69 -7.16
N LEU A 280 -2.56 -13.83 -7.65
CA LEU A 280 -4.00 -14.06 -7.78
C LEU A 280 -4.64 -14.81 -6.61
N GLY A 281 -3.88 -15.19 -5.58
CA GLY A 281 -4.41 -15.99 -4.46
C GLY A 281 -4.98 -17.36 -4.88
N GLN A 282 -4.73 -17.79 -6.11
CA GLN A 282 -5.12 -19.10 -6.63
C GLN A 282 -4.02 -20.12 -6.33
N GLY A 283 -3.95 -20.49 -5.05
CA GLY A 283 -3.03 -21.50 -4.54
C GLY A 283 -2.67 -21.23 -3.08
N SER A 284 -2.68 -22.26 -2.24
CA SER A 284 -2.10 -22.16 -0.90
C SER A 284 -0.62 -21.78 -1.00
N GLU A 285 -0.10 -20.98 -0.06
CA GLU A 285 1.34 -20.65 0.08
C GLU A 285 2.22 -21.91 -0.06
N ALA A 286 1.76 -23.04 0.47
CA ALA A 286 2.39 -24.35 0.35
C ALA A 286 2.50 -24.88 -1.09
N ALA A 287 1.48 -24.70 -1.94
CA ALA A 287 1.45 -25.17 -3.33
C ALA A 287 2.36 -24.33 -4.24
N ILE A 288 2.50 -23.03 -3.93
CA ILE A 288 3.43 -22.13 -4.63
C ILE A 288 4.87 -22.45 -4.21
N VAL A 289 5.11 -22.69 -2.92
CA VAL A 289 6.41 -23.16 -2.42
C VAL A 289 6.77 -24.53 -3.01
N GLU A 290 5.83 -25.47 -3.10
CA GLU A 290 6.07 -26.79 -3.70
C GLU A 290 6.33 -26.72 -5.22
N LYS A 291 5.65 -25.81 -5.94
CA LYS A 291 5.93 -25.56 -7.37
C LYS A 291 7.23 -24.78 -7.60
N LEU A 292 7.57 -23.83 -6.72
CA LEU A 292 8.87 -23.14 -6.72
C LEU A 292 10.03 -24.06 -6.32
N GLN A 293 9.79 -25.05 -5.46
CA GLN A 293 10.73 -26.13 -5.14
C GLN A 293 10.99 -27.06 -6.33
N LYS A 294 10.02 -27.20 -7.25
CA LYS A 294 10.12 -27.99 -8.49
C LYS A 294 10.75 -27.22 -9.65
N LEU A 295 10.70 -25.88 -9.64
CA LEU A 295 11.54 -25.10 -10.52
C LEU A 295 12.97 -25.15 -9.98
N ASP A 296 13.90 -25.57 -10.84
CA ASP A 296 15.35 -25.49 -10.66
C ASP A 296 15.83 -24.02 -10.58
N VAL A 297 15.29 -23.28 -9.60
CA VAL A 297 15.78 -21.96 -9.21
C VAL A 297 17.05 -22.24 -8.42
N ASP A 298 18.15 -21.62 -8.84
CA ASP A 298 19.41 -21.64 -8.12
C ASP A 298 19.19 -21.01 -6.72
N LYS A 299 18.77 -21.81 -5.73
CA LYS A 299 18.34 -21.33 -4.40
C LYS A 299 19.49 -20.64 -3.69
N ASN A 300 20.74 -20.95 -4.06
CA ASN A 300 21.91 -20.17 -3.68
C ASN A 300 21.77 -18.70 -4.07
N LYS A 301 21.42 -18.39 -5.32
CA LYS A 301 21.19 -17.00 -5.74
C LYS A 301 20.02 -16.34 -5.03
N LEU A 302 18.96 -17.10 -4.73
CA LEU A 302 17.82 -16.59 -3.97
C LEU A 302 18.23 -16.17 -2.56
N ILE A 303 18.91 -17.05 -1.83
CA ILE A 303 19.43 -16.76 -0.48
C ILE A 303 20.39 -15.56 -0.53
N GLN A 304 21.29 -15.51 -1.51
CA GLN A 304 22.23 -14.40 -1.70
C GLN A 304 21.51 -13.07 -1.96
N SER A 305 20.45 -13.05 -2.76
CA SER A 305 19.65 -11.84 -3.02
C SER A 305 18.93 -11.36 -1.77
N LEU A 306 18.27 -12.26 -1.05
CA LEU A 306 17.57 -11.94 0.20
C LEU A 306 18.53 -11.36 1.25
N CYS A 307 19.75 -11.90 1.35
CA CYS A 307 20.80 -11.35 2.22
C CYS A 307 21.17 -9.91 1.82
N LYS A 308 21.38 -9.63 0.52
CA LYS A 308 21.71 -8.28 0.03
C LYS A 308 20.60 -7.26 0.28
N GLN A 309 19.35 -7.71 0.30
CA GLN A 309 18.18 -6.87 0.60
C GLN A 309 17.96 -6.65 2.11
N GLY A 310 18.73 -7.32 2.98
CA GLY A 310 18.58 -7.25 4.43
C GLY A 310 17.47 -8.13 5.00
N ASN A 311 16.92 -9.07 4.23
CA ASN A 311 15.84 -9.96 4.66
C ASN A 311 16.38 -11.28 5.27
N LEU A 312 17.13 -11.20 6.37
CA LEU A 312 17.82 -12.34 6.99
C LEU A 312 16.87 -13.50 7.35
N LYS A 313 15.72 -13.21 8.00
CA LYS A 313 14.78 -14.26 8.45
C LYS A 313 14.20 -15.08 7.30
N GLN A 314 13.92 -14.44 6.18
CA GLN A 314 13.43 -15.15 4.98
C GLN A 314 14.56 -15.98 4.36
N ALA A 315 15.78 -15.44 4.28
CA ALA A 315 16.93 -16.17 3.75
C ALA A 315 17.19 -17.47 4.54
N LEU A 316 17.10 -17.42 5.87
CA LEU A 316 17.28 -18.59 6.75
C LEU A 316 16.17 -19.64 6.60
N GLN A 317 14.94 -19.24 6.28
CA GLN A 317 13.85 -20.18 6.03
C GLN A 317 14.12 -21.08 4.81
N PHE A 318 14.84 -20.56 3.80
CA PHE A 318 15.18 -21.32 2.59
C PHE A 318 16.45 -22.16 2.72
N LEU A 319 17.32 -21.88 3.69
CA LEU A 319 18.61 -22.55 3.86
C LEU A 319 18.47 -24.08 4.07
N PRO A 320 17.59 -24.61 4.94
CA PRO A 320 17.42 -26.06 5.14
C PRO A 320 16.91 -26.80 3.88
N HIS A 321 16.35 -26.07 2.92
CA HIS A 321 15.81 -26.62 1.68
C HIS A 321 16.82 -26.59 0.52
N GLU A 322 18.04 -26.09 0.75
CA GLU A 322 19.12 -26.08 -0.23
C GLU A 322 20.13 -27.19 0.05
N PRO A 323 20.18 -28.26 -0.76
CA PRO A 323 21.04 -29.41 -0.50
C PRO A 323 22.53 -29.13 -0.68
N ASN A 324 22.93 -28.07 -1.40
CA ASN A 324 24.33 -27.72 -1.59
C ASN A 324 24.56 -26.19 -1.58
N PRO A 325 24.50 -25.53 -0.41
CA PRO A 325 24.74 -24.11 -0.34
C PRO A 325 26.20 -23.78 -0.69
N SER A 326 26.40 -22.78 -1.55
CA SER A 326 27.74 -22.36 -1.96
C SER A 326 28.45 -21.56 -0.87
N GLN A 327 29.78 -21.53 -0.94
CA GLN A 327 30.63 -20.75 -0.03
C GLN A 327 30.23 -19.27 0.05
N GLN A 328 29.86 -18.67 -1.10
CA GLN A 328 29.37 -17.29 -1.17
C GLN A 328 28.02 -17.10 -0.47
N THR A 329 27.14 -18.10 -0.52
CA THR A 329 25.84 -18.06 0.17
C THR A 329 26.04 -18.00 1.68
N TYR A 330 26.92 -18.84 2.23
CA TYR A 330 27.25 -18.81 3.66
C TYR A 330 27.93 -17.49 4.07
N GLU A 331 28.86 -16.97 3.26
CA GLU A 331 29.48 -15.68 3.53
C GLU A 331 28.45 -14.56 3.68
N LEU A 332 27.47 -14.47 2.76
CA LEU A 332 26.43 -13.43 2.83
C LEU A 332 25.47 -13.63 4.00
N LEU A 333 25.15 -14.87 4.37
CA LEU A 333 24.34 -15.18 5.55
C LEU A 333 25.06 -14.75 6.84
N LEU A 334 26.33 -15.09 6.99
CA LEU A 334 27.15 -14.70 8.15
C LEU A 334 27.27 -13.18 8.26
N LEU A 335 27.53 -12.50 7.14
CA LEU A 335 27.55 -11.03 7.07
C LEU A 335 26.17 -10.43 7.43
N SER A 336 25.08 -11.05 6.97
CA SER A 336 23.74 -10.58 7.31
C SER A 336 23.45 -10.74 8.81
N CYS A 337 23.97 -11.80 9.45
CA CYS A 337 23.85 -12.00 10.89
C CYS A 337 24.59 -10.92 11.68
N THR A 338 25.79 -10.49 11.24
CA THR A 338 26.51 -9.38 11.89
C THR A 338 25.76 -8.06 11.75
N HIS A 339 25.22 -7.76 10.56
CA HIS A 339 24.41 -6.56 10.34
C HIS A 339 23.15 -6.51 11.22
N HIS A 340 22.50 -7.65 11.45
CA HIS A 340 21.32 -7.76 12.30
C HIS A 340 21.64 -7.92 13.79
N LYS A 341 22.92 -8.02 14.16
CA LYS A 341 23.38 -8.29 15.53
C LYS A 341 22.73 -9.52 16.16
N SER A 342 22.51 -10.58 15.37
CA SER A 342 21.76 -11.77 15.79
C SER A 342 22.68 -12.98 15.95
N LEU A 343 23.12 -13.24 17.19
CA LEU A 343 23.96 -14.40 17.50
C LEU A 343 23.21 -15.73 17.34
N SER A 344 21.91 -15.75 17.66
CA SER A 344 21.07 -16.95 17.49
C SER A 344 21.03 -17.40 16.03
N ASP A 345 20.80 -16.46 15.11
CA ASP A 345 20.77 -16.77 13.68
C ASP A 345 22.16 -17.21 13.17
N GLY A 346 23.23 -16.56 13.67
CA GLY A 346 24.61 -16.96 13.35
C GLY A 346 24.96 -18.38 13.82
N LEU A 347 24.43 -18.81 14.98
CA LEU A 347 24.59 -20.18 15.49
C LEU A 347 23.85 -21.20 14.62
N ASP A 348 22.66 -20.88 14.13
CA ASP A 348 21.92 -21.78 13.23
C ASP A 348 22.63 -21.91 11.87
N VAL A 349 23.18 -20.81 11.33
CA VAL A 349 24.02 -20.86 10.12
C VAL A 349 25.28 -21.69 10.37
N HIS A 350 25.97 -21.50 11.50
CA HIS A 350 27.15 -22.30 11.83
C HIS A 350 26.82 -23.78 11.94
N ARG A 351 25.70 -24.15 12.59
CA ARG A 351 25.23 -25.54 12.63
C ARG A 351 25.05 -26.12 11.23
N HIS A 352 24.41 -25.36 10.33
CA HIS A 352 24.21 -25.79 8.94
C HIS A 352 25.53 -25.96 8.16
N ILE A 353 26.55 -25.11 8.42
CA ILE A 353 27.90 -25.26 7.84
C ILE A 353 28.53 -26.57 8.30
N VAL A 354 28.42 -26.90 9.60
CA VAL A 354 28.94 -28.14 10.17
C VAL A 354 28.22 -29.36 9.61
N ASP A 355 26.88 -29.34 9.61
CA ASP A 355 26.05 -30.43 9.09
C ASP A 355 26.28 -30.66 7.58
N GLY A 356 26.59 -29.59 6.83
CA GLY A 356 26.96 -29.63 5.43
C GLY A 356 28.41 -30.06 5.14
N GLY A 357 29.22 -30.34 6.17
CA GLY A 357 30.62 -30.77 6.01
C GLY A 357 31.60 -29.66 5.60
N TRP A 358 31.24 -28.40 5.82
CA TRP A 358 32.06 -27.23 5.49
C TRP A 358 32.88 -26.70 6.68
N ASP A 359 32.85 -27.39 7.83
CA ASP A 359 33.55 -27.00 9.08
C ASP A 359 35.08 -26.96 8.95
N GLN A 360 35.63 -27.68 7.98
CA GLN A 360 37.06 -27.69 7.68
C GLN A 360 37.47 -26.69 6.58
N ASP A 361 36.53 -25.95 5.97
CA ASP A 361 36.84 -24.93 4.97
C ASP A 361 37.47 -23.69 5.64
N PRO A 362 38.75 -23.36 5.36
CA PRO A 362 39.42 -22.28 6.08
C PRO A 362 38.85 -20.89 5.81
N PHE A 363 38.19 -20.70 4.66
CA PHE A 363 37.56 -19.43 4.32
C PHE A 363 36.28 -19.22 5.15
N LEU A 364 35.39 -20.21 5.20
CA LEU A 364 34.18 -20.14 6.03
C LEU A 364 34.53 -20.10 7.52
N ALA A 365 35.56 -20.82 7.95
CA ALA A 365 36.07 -20.70 9.31
C ALA A 365 36.57 -19.28 9.63
N THR A 366 37.26 -18.62 8.69
CA THR A 366 37.64 -17.20 8.83
C THR A 366 36.40 -16.31 8.98
N LYS A 367 35.37 -16.51 8.14
CA LYS A 367 34.11 -15.74 8.20
C LYS A 367 33.32 -15.98 9.49
N LEU A 368 33.32 -17.19 10.01
CA LEU A 368 32.72 -17.52 11.30
C LEU A 368 33.43 -16.81 12.46
N ILE A 369 34.77 -16.80 12.47
CA ILE A 369 35.56 -16.05 13.46
C ILE A 369 35.24 -14.56 13.41
N GLU A 370 35.21 -13.96 12.21
CA GLU A 370 34.83 -12.56 12.00
C GLU A 370 33.41 -12.27 12.53
N MET A 371 32.46 -13.16 12.22
CA MET A 371 31.06 -13.04 12.66
C MET A 371 30.93 -13.11 14.18
N TYR A 372 31.51 -14.14 14.80
CA TYR A 372 31.47 -14.30 16.26
C TYR A 372 32.17 -13.16 16.99
N SER A 373 33.31 -12.69 16.45
CA SER A 373 33.99 -11.52 17.00
C SER A 373 33.14 -10.26 16.93
N ALA A 374 32.41 -10.03 15.83
CA ALA A 374 31.54 -8.87 15.67
C ALA A 374 30.28 -8.92 16.56
N LEU A 375 29.94 -10.10 17.08
CA LEU A 375 28.82 -10.33 18.00
C LEU A 375 29.29 -10.56 19.45
N ASP A 376 30.52 -10.13 19.77
CA ASP A 376 31.14 -10.21 21.11
C ASP A 376 31.23 -11.63 21.69
N SER A 377 31.25 -12.65 20.83
CA SER A 377 31.25 -14.06 21.21
C SER A 377 32.61 -14.71 20.96
N ILE A 378 33.64 -14.23 21.67
CA ILE A 378 35.04 -14.66 21.49
C ILE A 378 35.26 -16.16 21.74
N ASP A 379 34.54 -16.76 22.68
CA ASP A 379 34.68 -18.18 22.98
C ASP A 379 34.31 -19.06 21.78
N ASN A 380 33.20 -18.77 21.10
CA ASN A 380 32.82 -19.46 19.86
C ASN A 380 33.81 -19.21 18.72
N ALA A 381 34.40 -18.00 18.66
CA ALA A 381 35.43 -17.70 17.65
C ALA A 381 36.70 -18.56 17.86
N ARG A 382 37.12 -18.77 19.12
CA ARG A 382 38.22 -19.68 19.46
C ARG A 382 37.88 -21.13 19.13
N GLU A 383 36.68 -21.56 19.49
CA GLU A 383 36.22 -22.92 19.24
C GLU A 383 36.28 -23.27 17.74
N VAL A 384 35.83 -22.36 16.86
CA VAL A 384 35.95 -22.53 15.40
C VAL A 384 37.42 -22.66 15.00
N PHE A 385 38.28 -21.76 15.48
CA PHE A 385 39.70 -21.77 15.15
C PHE A 385 40.41 -23.07 15.59
N ASP A 386 40.10 -23.56 16.79
CA ASP A 386 40.70 -24.76 17.36
C ASP A 386 40.24 -26.02 16.62
N LYS A 387 38.96 -26.08 16.21
CA LYS A 387 38.38 -27.21 15.48
C LYS A 387 38.82 -27.31 14.02
N THR A 388 39.22 -26.22 13.38
CA THR A 388 39.70 -26.25 11.99
C THR A 388 41.15 -26.75 11.91
N ARG A 389 41.38 -27.84 11.17
CA ARG A 389 42.71 -28.46 11.05
C ARG A 389 43.69 -27.60 10.24
N LYS A 390 43.25 -27.06 9.11
CA LYS A 390 44.09 -26.30 8.18
C LYS A 390 43.93 -24.79 8.41
N ARG A 391 44.68 -24.27 9.38
CA ARG A 391 44.65 -22.84 9.73
C ARG A 391 45.45 -22.03 8.72
N THR A 392 44.81 -21.00 8.16
CA THR A 392 45.46 -20.07 7.22
C THR A 392 45.88 -18.79 7.92
N ILE A 393 46.74 -18.00 7.29
CA ILE A 393 47.13 -16.68 7.78
C ILE A 393 45.92 -15.75 7.98
N TYR A 394 44.87 -15.92 7.17
CA TYR A 394 43.63 -15.16 7.30
C TYR A 394 42.88 -15.49 8.59
N MET A 395 42.82 -16.77 8.97
CA MET A 395 42.21 -17.21 10.24
C MET A 395 42.97 -16.68 11.45
N TRP A 396 44.32 -16.77 11.43
CA TRP A 396 45.17 -16.21 12.48
C TRP A 396 44.94 -14.71 12.63
N ASN A 397 44.92 -13.97 11.51
CA ASN A 397 44.65 -12.53 11.52
C ASN A 397 43.26 -12.20 12.05
N ALA A 398 42.23 -12.98 11.68
CA ALA A 398 40.87 -12.78 12.18
C ALA A 398 40.79 -13.02 13.69
N LEU A 399 41.39 -14.10 14.19
CA LEU A 399 41.42 -14.41 15.63
C LEU A 399 42.20 -13.36 16.41
N PHE A 400 43.36 -12.92 15.93
CA PHE A 400 44.17 -11.91 16.61
C PHE A 400 43.45 -10.56 16.68
N ARG A 401 42.76 -10.17 15.61
CA ARG A 401 41.88 -8.99 15.62
C ARG A 401 40.78 -9.14 16.67
N ALA A 402 40.11 -10.30 16.72
CA ALA A 402 39.08 -10.58 17.70
C ALA A 402 39.58 -10.46 19.15
N LEU A 403 40.71 -11.09 19.47
CA LEU A 403 41.33 -11.05 20.80
C LEU A 403 41.79 -9.65 21.20
N THR A 404 42.34 -8.89 20.25
CA THR A 404 42.80 -7.51 20.49
C THR A 404 41.62 -6.61 20.83
N LEU A 405 40.52 -6.71 20.05
CA LEU A 405 39.31 -5.90 20.26
C LEU A 405 38.61 -6.24 21.59
N ALA A 406 38.67 -7.49 22.02
CA ALA A 406 38.11 -7.95 23.29
C ALA A 406 39.03 -7.70 24.51
N GLY A 407 40.22 -7.14 24.33
CA GLY A 407 41.14 -6.82 25.43
C GLY A 407 41.95 -8.01 25.97
N HIS A 408 41.97 -9.15 25.28
CA HIS A 408 42.74 -10.34 25.65
C HIS A 408 44.20 -10.27 25.15
N GLY A 409 44.87 -9.15 25.40
CA GLY A 409 46.20 -8.86 24.87
C GLY A 409 47.31 -9.82 25.34
N THR A 410 47.18 -10.40 26.52
CA THR A 410 48.17 -11.32 27.11
C THR A 410 48.21 -12.67 26.39
N GLU A 411 47.11 -13.08 25.77
CA GLU A 411 47.00 -14.37 25.07
C GLU A 411 47.58 -14.31 23.66
N LEU A 412 47.56 -13.14 23.02
CA LEU A 412 48.27 -12.87 21.77
C LEU A 412 49.78 -13.16 21.88
N VAL A 413 50.37 -12.83 23.03
CA VAL A 413 51.80 -13.05 23.28
C VAL A 413 52.14 -14.54 23.36
N LEU A 414 51.24 -15.37 23.90
CA LEU A 414 51.43 -16.82 23.95
C LEU A 414 51.43 -17.45 22.56
N PHE A 415 50.52 -17.03 21.67
CA PHE A 415 50.45 -17.54 20.30
C PHE A 415 51.62 -17.10 19.41
N LEU A 416 52.24 -15.95 19.68
CA LEU A 416 53.42 -15.47 18.95
C LEU A 416 54.76 -16.02 19.48
N SER A 417 54.72 -16.80 20.57
CA SER A 417 55.91 -17.36 21.24
C SER A 417 56.21 -18.83 20.91
N VAL A 418 55.45 -19.42 19.97
CA VAL A 418 55.66 -20.74 19.37
C VAL A 418 56.09 -20.55 17.92
#